data_AF-A0A6A6MEC2-F1
#
_entry.id   AF-A0A6A6MEC2-F1
#
_cell.length_a   1.000
_cell.length_b   1.000
_cell.length_c   1.000
_cell.angle_alpha   90.00
_cell.angle_beta   90.00
_cell.angle_gamma   90.00
#
_symmetry.space_group_name_H-M   'P 1'
#
loop_
_entity.id
_entity.type
_entity.pdbx_description
1 polymer ?
#
loop_
_entity_poly.entity_id
_entity_poly.type
_entity_poly.pdbx_seq_one_letter_code
_entity_poly.pdbx_strand_id
1 'polypeptide(L)'
;MYFAFKIVPLRWEFLISEYVFKAAEVPIEWEEHYVGTEIDPRTQSFLTWESLESVRQNRASLRVAEYAFHYAKAHGRERVSAIHKANIMQKTDGLFLKCCREVAEKYPEITYEEVVIDNCCMMLVKNPAFFDVLVMPNLYGDIISDLCAGLVGGLGLTPSCNIGEGGIALAEAVHGSAPDIAGKNLANPTALLLSAVSMLRHLELNDKADKIQDAILNTIAGGKYRTADLGGTSSTTDFTKAICDHL
;
A
#
# COMPACT_ATOMS: atom_id res chain seq x y z
N MET A 1 3.17 9.50 15.86
CA MET A 1 3.20 10.33 14.64
C MET A 1 3.11 9.41 13.44
N TYR A 2 1.94 9.34 12.80
CA TYR A 2 1.66 8.41 11.70
C TYR A 2 1.88 9.14 10.38
N PHE A 3 2.85 8.69 9.58
CA PHE A 3 3.02 9.15 8.20
C PHE A 3 2.75 7.97 7.28
N ALA A 4 1.81 8.14 6.35
CA ALA A 4 1.47 7.13 5.37
C ALA A 4 2.57 7.05 4.31
N PHE A 5 3.32 5.95 4.30
CA PHE A 5 4.15 5.56 3.18
C PHE A 5 3.71 4.17 2.74
N LYS A 6 3.59 3.98 1.43
CA LYS A 6 3.02 2.76 0.84
C LYS A 6 4.13 1.79 0.50
N ILE A 7 3.96 0.55 0.93
CA ILE A 7 4.69 -0.59 0.38
C ILE A 7 3.71 -1.29 -0.53
N VAL A 8 4.09 -1.47 -1.78
CA VAL A 8 3.41 -2.32 -2.74
C VAL A 8 4.15 -3.65 -2.78
N PRO A 9 3.84 -4.63 -1.93
CA PRO A 9 4.19 -5.99 -2.31
C PRO A 9 3.33 -6.32 -3.53
N LEU A 10 3.94 -6.81 -4.62
CA LEU A 10 3.19 -7.32 -5.78
C LEU A 10 2.46 -8.63 -5.48
N ARG A 11 2.39 -9.00 -4.20
CA ARG A 11 1.20 -9.59 -3.58
C ARG A 11 0.75 -8.74 -2.37
N TRP A 12 -0.18 -7.83 -2.66
CA TRP A 12 -1.34 -7.36 -1.85
C TRP A 12 -1.10 -6.70 -0.47
N GLU A 13 -1.24 -5.35 -0.38
CA GLU A 13 -1.72 -4.54 0.78
C GLU A 13 -1.70 -3.00 0.48
N PHE A 14 -2.83 -2.25 0.51
CA PHE A 14 -2.95 -0.77 0.36
C PHE A 14 -4.13 -0.01 1.04
N LEU A 15 -3.84 1.07 1.79
CA LEU A 15 -4.64 2.17 2.43
C LEU A 15 -6.05 2.68 1.98
N ILE A 16 -6.77 3.32 2.95
CA ILE A 16 -7.33 4.72 3.05
C ILE A 16 -7.46 5.20 4.54
N SER A 17 -6.50 5.94 5.12
CA SER A 17 -6.48 6.15 6.59
C SER A 17 -7.06 7.46 7.19
N GLU A 18 -7.37 8.51 6.43
CA GLU A 18 -7.72 9.83 7.01
C GLU A 18 -9.01 9.81 7.85
N TYR A 19 -10.10 9.25 7.31
CA TYR A 19 -11.38 9.20 8.01
C TYR A 19 -11.34 8.31 9.24
N VAL A 20 -10.57 7.22 9.19
CA VAL A 20 -10.43 6.28 10.30
C VAL A 20 -9.66 6.91 11.45
N PHE A 21 -8.54 7.59 11.17
CA PHE A 21 -7.78 8.27 12.22
C PHE A 21 -8.56 9.41 12.87
N LYS A 22 -9.34 10.16 12.09
CA LYS A 22 -10.23 11.20 12.61
C LYS A 22 -11.34 10.63 13.49
N ALA A 23 -11.92 9.49 13.12
CA ALA A 23 -12.92 8.79 13.92
C ALA A 23 -12.33 8.14 15.19
N ALA A 24 -11.07 7.70 15.12
CA ALA A 24 -10.35 7.10 16.24
C ALA A 24 -9.74 8.13 17.21
N GLU A 25 -9.99 9.43 17.00
CA GLU A 25 -9.41 10.54 17.77
C GLU A 25 -7.87 10.47 17.85
N VAL A 26 -7.23 9.84 16.85
CA VAL A 26 -5.77 9.78 16.77
C VAL A 26 -5.30 11.15 16.27
N PRO A 27 -4.46 11.88 17.03
CA PRO A 27 -3.94 13.15 16.58
C PRO A 27 -3.07 12.94 15.34
N ILE A 28 -3.57 13.38 14.18
CA ILE A 28 -2.78 13.54 12.97
C ILE A 28 -2.30 14.98 12.96
N GLU A 29 -1.00 15.17 13.17
CA GLU A 29 -0.34 16.44 12.90
C GLU A 29 -0.04 16.50 11.41
N TRP A 30 -0.83 17.31 10.69
CA TRP A 30 -0.55 17.64 9.30
C TRP A 30 0.53 18.71 9.28
N GLU A 31 1.68 18.38 8.69
CA GLU A 31 2.66 19.39 8.32
C GLU A 31 2.39 19.85 6.90
N GLU A 32 1.90 21.07 6.76
CA GLU A 32 1.82 21.73 5.47
C GLU A 32 3.20 22.27 5.10
N HIS A 33 3.83 21.64 4.12
CA HIS A 33 5.10 22.10 3.59
C HIS A 33 4.87 23.25 2.61
N TYR A 34 5.30 24.45 2.99
CA TYR A 34 5.21 25.62 2.13
C TYR A 34 6.37 25.63 1.13
N VAL A 35 6.03 25.69 -0.16
CA VAL A 35 7.00 26.00 -1.21
C VAL A 35 7.12 27.53 -1.26
N GLY A 36 8.30 28.03 -0.90
CA GLY A 36 8.57 29.46 -0.87
C GLY A 36 8.52 30.08 -2.27
N THR A 37 8.28 31.38 -2.33
CA THR A 37 8.40 32.17 -3.57
C THR A 37 9.85 32.53 -3.90
N GLU A 38 10.77 32.31 -2.95
CA GLU A 38 12.20 32.57 -3.07
C GLU A 38 13.00 31.28 -2.85
N ILE A 39 14.21 31.23 -3.39
CA ILE A 39 15.13 30.11 -3.23
C ILE A 39 15.73 30.17 -1.82
N ASP A 40 15.52 29.14 -1.00
CA ASP A 40 16.19 29.01 0.29
C ASP A 40 17.68 28.70 0.04
N PRO A 41 18.63 29.52 0.53
CA PRO A 41 20.06 29.33 0.28
C PRO A 41 20.61 28.04 0.90
N ARG A 42 19.96 27.46 1.92
CA ARG A 42 20.38 26.21 2.58
C ARG A 42 20.00 24.99 1.76
N THR A 43 18.83 25.03 1.11
CA THR A 43 18.37 23.93 0.25
C THR A 43 18.76 24.14 -1.22
N GLN A 44 19.08 25.37 -1.63
CA GLN A 44 19.26 25.78 -3.03
C GLN A 44 18.03 25.43 -3.88
N SER A 45 16.83 25.56 -3.30
CA SER A 45 15.55 25.28 -3.96
C SER A 45 14.43 26.13 -3.35
N PHE A 46 13.24 26.10 -3.97
CA PHE A 46 12.03 26.73 -3.40
C PHE A 46 11.46 25.96 -2.19
N LEU A 47 12.01 24.79 -1.85
CA LEU A 47 11.66 24.11 -0.61
C LEU A 47 12.38 24.76 0.57
N THR A 48 11.64 25.19 1.59
CA THR A 48 12.25 25.77 2.80
C THR A 48 13.04 24.70 3.56
N TRP A 49 14.12 25.12 4.23
CA TRP A 49 14.90 24.23 5.09
C TRP A 49 14.05 23.62 6.20
N GLU A 50 13.12 24.39 6.75
CA GLU A 50 12.22 23.95 7.81
C GLU A 50 11.35 22.78 7.35
N SER A 51 10.86 22.83 6.10
CA SER A 51 10.10 21.72 5.50
C SER A 51 10.98 20.47 5.34
N LEU A 52 12.19 20.63 4.79
CA LEU A 52 13.10 19.49 4.58
C LEU A 52 13.59 18.90 5.91
N GLU A 53 13.86 19.75 6.90
CA GLU A 53 14.33 19.34 8.22
C GLU A 53 13.24 18.58 8.96
N SER A 54 11.97 18.98 8.85
CA SER A 54 10.90 18.22 9.49
C SER A 54 10.74 16.82 8.89
N VAL A 55 10.77 16.71 7.55
CA VAL A 55 10.80 15.41 6.85
C VAL A 55 11.99 14.55 7.30
N ARG A 56 13.14 15.16 7.60
CA ARG A 56 14.31 14.45 8.12
C ARG A 56 14.13 13.99 9.56
N GLN A 57 13.67 14.89 10.43
CA GLN A 57 13.51 14.63 11.87
C GLN A 57 12.43 13.58 12.15
N ASN A 58 11.38 13.55 11.35
CA ASN A 58 10.30 12.60 11.52
C ASN A 58 10.71 11.15 11.18
N ARG A 59 11.85 10.94 10.49
CA ARG A 59 12.40 9.64 10.08
C ARG A 59 11.43 8.73 9.32
N ALA A 60 10.39 9.29 8.71
CA ALA A 60 9.33 8.49 8.11
C ALA A 60 9.83 7.68 6.89
N SER A 61 10.68 8.29 6.06
CA SER A 61 11.36 7.59 4.95
C SER A 61 12.22 6.42 5.43
N LEU A 62 12.85 6.53 6.60
CA LEU A 62 13.63 5.43 7.17
C LEU A 62 12.73 4.31 7.65
N ARG A 63 11.66 4.63 8.39
CA ARG A 63 10.72 3.63 8.92
C ARG A 63 10.05 2.82 7.81
N VAL A 64 9.59 3.47 6.73
CA VAL A 64 9.00 2.72 5.61
C VAL A 64 10.02 1.86 4.89
N ALA A 65 11.25 2.35 4.70
CA ALA A 65 12.31 1.54 4.11
C ALA A 65 12.61 0.32 5.00
N GLU A 66 12.77 0.49 6.31
CA GLU A 66 12.98 -0.61 7.26
C GLU A 66 11.84 -1.62 7.20
N TYR A 67 10.58 -1.16 7.15
CA TYR A 67 9.43 -2.04 7.01
C TYR A 67 9.42 -2.78 5.66
N ALA A 68 9.79 -2.14 4.55
CA ALA A 68 9.84 -2.78 3.22
C ALA A 68 10.88 -3.89 3.13
N PHE A 69 12.09 -3.64 3.62
CA PHE A 69 13.13 -4.65 3.64
C PHE A 69 12.83 -5.78 4.62
N HIS A 70 12.28 -5.46 5.80
CA HIS A 70 11.82 -6.47 6.75
C HIS A 70 10.71 -7.35 6.15
N TYR A 71 9.70 -6.73 5.53
CA TYR A 71 8.60 -7.42 4.85
C TYR A 71 9.14 -8.35 3.76
N ALA A 72 10.03 -7.83 2.91
CA ALA A 72 10.63 -8.59 1.83
C ALA A 72 11.34 -9.84 2.37
N LYS A 73 12.19 -9.69 3.39
CA LYS A 73 12.88 -10.81 4.04
C LYS A 73 11.91 -11.82 4.66
N ALA A 74 10.92 -11.35 5.43
CA ALA A 74 9.96 -12.20 6.13
C ALA A 74 9.09 -13.03 5.17
N HIS A 75 8.83 -12.52 3.96
CA HIS A 75 7.99 -13.16 2.94
C HIS A 75 8.78 -13.80 1.81
N GLY A 76 10.10 -13.97 1.96
CA GLY A 76 10.95 -14.61 0.95
C GLY A 76 10.98 -13.87 -0.38
N ARG A 77 10.88 -12.54 -0.34
CA ARG A 77 10.98 -11.65 -1.52
C ARG A 77 12.43 -11.32 -1.79
N GLU A 78 12.74 -11.16 -3.07
CA GLU A 78 14.13 -11.06 -3.52
C GLU A 78 14.53 -9.63 -3.89
N ARG A 79 13.54 -8.73 -4.07
CA ARG A 79 13.79 -7.39 -4.59
C ARG A 79 12.93 -6.31 -3.92
N VAL A 80 13.56 -5.18 -3.62
CA VAL A 80 12.92 -3.94 -3.19
C VAL A 80 13.28 -2.80 -4.17
N SER A 81 12.29 -2.20 -4.81
CA SER A 81 12.44 -1.10 -5.75
C SER A 81 11.94 0.21 -5.12
N ALA A 82 12.85 1.18 -4.94
CA ALA A 82 12.49 2.51 -4.44
C ALA A 82 11.98 3.40 -5.60
N ILE A 83 10.71 3.83 -5.51
CA ILE A 83 10.09 4.64 -6.58
C ILE A 83 10.22 6.13 -6.24
N HIS A 84 10.69 6.91 -7.22
CA HIS A 84 11.02 8.32 -7.02
C HIS A 84 10.84 9.19 -8.28
N LYS A 85 10.99 10.50 -8.13
CA LYS A 85 11.16 11.51 -9.18
C LYS A 85 12.37 12.42 -8.88
N ALA A 86 13.41 11.88 -8.24
CA ALA A 86 14.62 12.63 -7.85
C ALA A 86 15.35 13.39 -8.98
N ASN A 87 15.08 13.08 -10.26
CA ASN A 87 15.55 13.91 -11.39
C ASN A 87 14.92 15.31 -11.41
N ILE A 88 13.72 15.46 -10.84
CA ILE A 88 13.01 16.73 -10.64
C ILE A 88 13.00 17.11 -9.15
N MET A 89 12.54 16.20 -8.29
CA MET A 89 12.38 16.37 -6.84
C MET A 89 13.68 16.07 -6.08
N GLN A 90 14.75 16.79 -6.42
CA GLN A 90 16.11 16.46 -5.98
C GLN A 90 16.30 16.41 -4.46
N LYS A 91 15.52 17.20 -3.70
CA LYS A 91 15.68 17.33 -2.24
C LYS A 91 14.85 16.30 -1.48
N THR A 92 13.54 16.27 -1.69
CA THR A 92 12.62 15.35 -0.98
C THR A 92 12.90 13.91 -1.35
N ASP A 93 12.98 13.61 -2.65
CA ASP A 93 13.17 12.25 -3.11
C ASP A 93 14.63 11.83 -2.99
N GLY A 94 15.56 12.79 -3.10
CA GLY A 94 16.96 12.54 -2.78
C GLY A 94 17.14 12.10 -1.32
N LEU A 95 16.42 12.72 -0.38
CA LEU A 95 16.40 12.29 1.02
C LEU A 95 15.77 10.91 1.19
N PHE A 96 14.63 10.65 0.54
CA PHE A 96 13.98 9.34 0.56
C PHE A 96 14.91 8.22 0.06
N LEU A 97 15.57 8.41 -1.09
CA LEU A 97 16.52 7.44 -1.63
C LEU A 97 17.73 7.22 -0.72
N LYS A 98 18.23 8.29 -0.08
CA LYS A 98 19.30 8.17 0.92
C LYS A 98 18.90 7.23 2.06
N CYS A 99 17.69 7.39 2.60
CA CYS A 99 17.16 6.50 3.64
C CYS A 99 17.02 5.05 3.14
N CYS A 100 16.51 4.86 1.92
CA CYS A 100 16.37 3.51 1.34
C CYS A 100 17.72 2.81 1.18
N ARG A 101 18.75 3.52 0.69
CA ARG A 101 20.12 2.99 0.58
C ARG A 101 20.70 2.61 1.94
N GLU A 102 20.54 3.45 2.96
CA GLU A 102 21.01 3.18 4.33
C GLU A 102 20.40 1.89 4.91
N VAL A 103 19.12 1.64 4.61
CA VAL A 103 18.47 0.39 5.02
C VAL A 103 18.94 -0.78 4.18
N ALA A 104 19.09 -0.61 2.87
CA ALA A 104 19.53 -1.67 1.95
C ALA A 104 20.88 -2.28 2.37
N GLU A 105 21.80 -1.48 2.91
CA GLU A 105 23.08 -1.95 3.46
C GLU A 105 22.93 -3.01 4.57
N LYS A 106 21.80 -3.00 5.29
CA LYS A 106 21.48 -3.96 6.36
C LYS A 106 20.89 -5.28 5.82
N TYR A 107 20.53 -5.34 4.55
CA TYR A 107 19.88 -6.48 3.88
C TYR A 107 20.59 -6.84 2.56
N PRO A 108 21.87 -7.25 2.60
CA PRO A 108 22.66 -7.53 1.40
C PRO A 108 22.11 -8.68 0.53
N GLU A 109 21.22 -9.51 1.08
CA GLU A 109 20.53 -10.59 0.38
C GLU A 109 19.36 -10.11 -0.51
N ILE A 110 18.87 -8.88 -0.32
CA ILE A 110 17.77 -8.31 -1.09
C ILE A 110 18.34 -7.42 -2.19
N THR A 111 17.91 -7.66 -3.43
CA THR A 111 18.26 -6.78 -4.56
C THR A 111 17.58 -5.43 -4.38
N TYR A 112 18.36 -4.36 -4.29
CA TYR A 112 17.86 -2.98 -4.22
C TYR A 112 18.01 -2.27 -5.56
N GLU A 113 16.95 -1.61 -6.03
CA GLU A 113 16.97 -0.76 -7.22
C GLU A 113 16.19 0.55 -7.02
N GLU A 114 16.49 1.55 -7.85
CA GLU A 114 15.84 2.86 -7.84
C GLU A 114 15.20 3.12 -9.20
N VAL A 115 13.90 3.44 -9.19
CA VAL A 115 13.12 3.54 -10.42
C VAL A 115 12.32 4.83 -10.44
N VAL A 116 12.44 5.57 -11.55
CA VAL A 116 11.65 6.80 -11.72
C VAL A 116 10.17 6.43 -11.92
N ILE A 117 9.27 7.13 -11.25
CA ILE A 117 7.81 6.85 -11.20
C ILE A 117 7.16 6.71 -12.57
N ASP A 118 7.53 7.53 -13.56
CA ASP A 118 7.01 7.41 -14.93
C ASP A 118 7.43 6.10 -15.62
N ASN A 119 8.69 5.70 -15.45
CA ASN A 119 9.18 4.41 -15.93
C ASN A 119 8.54 3.24 -15.17
N CYS A 120 8.32 3.38 -13.86
CA CYS A 120 7.63 2.37 -13.05
C CYS A 120 6.21 2.14 -13.56
N CYS A 121 5.42 3.20 -13.75
CA CYS A 121 4.06 3.10 -14.31
C CYS A 121 4.06 2.43 -15.69
N MET A 122 4.98 2.82 -16.58
CA MET A 122 5.11 2.20 -17.91
C MET A 122 5.45 0.70 -17.82
N MET A 123 6.34 0.32 -16.91
CA MET A 123 6.74 -1.08 -16.72
C MET A 123 5.63 -1.90 -16.08
N LEU A 124 4.88 -1.35 -15.13
CA LEU A 124 3.75 -2.05 -14.50
C LEU A 124 2.65 -2.40 -15.51
N VAL A 125 2.32 -1.50 -16.43
CA VAL A 125 1.31 -1.80 -17.46
C VAL A 125 1.81 -2.77 -18.54
N LYS A 126 3.13 -2.85 -18.75
CA LYS A 126 3.74 -3.66 -19.81
C LYS A 126 4.16 -5.05 -19.34
N ASN A 127 4.76 -5.13 -18.16
CA ASN A 127 5.25 -6.35 -17.52
C ASN A 127 5.33 -6.18 -15.99
N PRO A 128 4.21 -6.31 -15.27
CA PRO A 128 4.17 -6.11 -13.82
C PRO A 128 5.00 -7.15 -13.04
N ALA A 129 5.23 -8.33 -13.62
CA ALA A 129 6.02 -9.42 -13.00
C ALA A 129 7.51 -9.09 -12.86
N PHE A 130 7.99 -7.98 -13.43
CA PHE A 130 9.37 -7.53 -13.27
C PHE A 130 9.67 -7.09 -11.83
N PHE A 131 8.66 -6.56 -11.13
CA PHE A 131 8.80 -5.98 -9.80
C PHE A 131 8.39 -7.01 -8.73
N ASP A 132 8.82 -6.78 -7.48
CA ASP A 132 8.44 -7.61 -6.33
C ASP A 132 7.89 -6.78 -5.18
N VAL A 133 8.73 -6.03 -4.45
CA VAL A 133 8.30 -5.07 -3.44
C VAL A 133 8.64 -3.65 -3.89
N LEU A 134 7.67 -2.75 -3.94
CA LEU A 134 7.91 -1.34 -4.21
C LEU A 134 7.78 -0.52 -2.93
N VAL A 135 8.71 0.39 -2.68
CA VAL A 135 8.66 1.35 -1.57
C VAL A 135 8.69 2.76 -2.12
N MET A 136 7.82 3.64 -1.65
CA MET A 136 7.67 4.98 -2.23
C MET A 136 7.01 6.02 -1.31
N PRO A 137 7.20 7.32 -1.59
CA PRO A 137 6.42 8.40 -1.00
C PRO A 137 4.91 8.27 -1.22
N ASN A 138 4.13 8.86 -0.32
CA ASN A 138 2.67 8.72 -0.23
C ASN A 138 1.93 8.87 -1.58
N LEU A 139 2.14 10.00 -2.26
CA LEU A 139 1.43 10.31 -3.52
C LEU A 139 1.73 9.30 -4.63
N TYR A 140 2.97 8.83 -4.74
CA TYR A 140 3.35 7.84 -5.75
C TYR A 140 2.71 6.48 -5.44
N GLY A 141 2.64 6.15 -4.16
CA GLY A 141 1.94 4.98 -3.68
C GLY A 141 0.47 5.01 -4.05
N ASP A 142 -0.17 6.17 -3.96
CA ASP A 142 -1.58 6.35 -4.34
C ASP A 142 -1.84 6.03 -5.80
N ILE A 143 -1.04 6.62 -6.67
CA ILE A 143 -1.17 6.42 -8.11
C ILE A 143 -0.84 4.96 -8.49
N ILE A 144 0.25 4.40 -7.95
CA ILE A 144 0.67 3.04 -8.28
C ILE A 144 -0.30 2.00 -7.70
N SER A 145 -0.82 2.18 -6.49
CA SER A 145 -1.75 1.22 -5.90
C SER A 145 -3.03 1.08 -6.73
N ASP A 146 -3.56 2.19 -7.22
CA ASP A 146 -4.76 2.21 -8.06
C ASP A 146 -4.49 1.64 -9.46
N LEU A 147 -3.31 1.93 -10.03
CA LEU A 147 -2.86 1.32 -11.28
C LEU A 147 -2.81 -0.21 -11.13
N CYS A 148 -2.18 -0.71 -10.07
CA CYS A 148 -2.09 -2.13 -9.77
C CYS A 148 -3.47 -2.75 -9.54
N ALA A 149 -4.39 -2.05 -8.87
CA ALA A 149 -5.78 -2.48 -8.72
C ALA A 149 -6.47 -2.67 -10.08
N GLY A 150 -6.27 -1.73 -11.01
CA GLY A 150 -6.77 -1.84 -12.37
C GLY A 150 -6.23 -3.06 -13.13
N LEU A 151 -4.96 -3.41 -12.94
CA LEU A 151 -4.33 -4.56 -13.61
C LEU A 151 -4.92 -5.92 -13.19
N VAL A 152 -5.49 -6.01 -11.98
CA VAL A 152 -5.94 -7.28 -11.40
C VAL A 152 -7.45 -7.50 -11.44
N GLY A 153 -8.21 -6.55 -12.01
CA GLY A 153 -9.67 -6.64 -12.09
C GLY A 153 -10.43 -5.64 -11.22
N GLY A 154 -9.74 -4.68 -10.60
CA GLY A 154 -10.35 -3.53 -9.94
C GLY A 154 -10.19 -3.49 -8.42
N LEU A 155 -10.65 -2.38 -7.83
CA LEU A 155 -10.49 -2.06 -6.40
C LEU A 155 -11.25 -3.03 -5.46
N GLY A 156 -12.23 -3.77 -5.98
CA GLY A 156 -12.98 -4.78 -5.22
C GLY A 156 -12.13 -5.98 -4.77
N LEU A 157 -10.92 -6.13 -5.30
CA LEU A 157 -10.02 -7.27 -5.06
C LEU A 157 -8.76 -6.90 -4.28
N THR A 158 -8.52 -5.61 -4.04
CA THR A 158 -7.27 -5.13 -3.46
C THR A 158 -7.41 -4.90 -1.96
N PRO A 159 -6.75 -5.72 -1.11
CA PRO A 159 -6.75 -5.52 0.33
C PRO A 159 -5.79 -4.41 0.79
N SER A 160 -5.96 -3.99 2.05
CA SER A 160 -5.18 -2.99 2.79
C SER A 160 -4.75 -3.47 4.16
N CYS A 161 -3.54 -3.10 4.56
CA CYS A 161 -3.19 -3.04 5.97
C CYS A 161 -2.26 -1.85 6.24
N ASN A 162 -2.63 -1.02 7.21
CA ASN A 162 -1.80 0.06 7.71
C ASN A 162 -1.09 -0.44 8.96
N ILE A 163 0.23 -0.49 8.92
CA ILE A 163 1.05 -0.96 10.04
C ILE A 163 1.73 0.24 10.71
N GLY A 164 1.51 0.37 12.02
CA GLY A 164 2.12 1.36 12.88
C GLY A 164 3.10 0.74 13.89
N GLU A 165 3.78 1.61 14.64
CA GLU A 165 4.65 1.17 15.74
C GLU A 165 3.84 0.51 16.87
N GLY A 166 4.51 -0.29 17.70
CA GLY A 166 3.88 -0.94 18.85
C GLY A 166 2.89 -2.05 18.51
N GLY A 167 2.94 -2.57 17.27
CA GLY A 167 2.06 -3.64 16.82
C GLY A 167 0.65 -3.18 16.45
N ILE A 168 0.43 -1.86 16.30
CA ILE A 168 -0.85 -1.31 15.86
C ILE A 168 -1.03 -1.61 14.37
N ALA A 169 -2.15 -2.21 14.01
CA ALA A 169 -2.52 -2.48 12.62
C ALA A 169 -3.98 -2.09 12.37
N LEU A 170 -4.23 -1.53 11.19
CA LEU A 170 -5.57 -1.20 10.69
C LEU A 170 -5.75 -1.81 9.31
N ALA A 171 -6.56 -2.86 9.23
CA ALA A 171 -6.98 -3.46 7.97
C ALA A 171 -8.27 -2.82 7.46
N GLU A 172 -8.29 -2.50 6.18
CA GLU A 172 -9.41 -1.83 5.51
C GLU A 172 -9.47 -2.26 4.04
N ALA A 173 -10.47 -1.89 3.26
CA ALA A 173 -10.45 -2.12 1.82
C ALA A 173 -9.90 -0.87 1.10
N VAL A 174 -9.25 -1.05 -0.06
CA VAL A 174 -8.79 0.09 -0.88
C VAL A 174 -9.98 0.89 -1.41
N HIS A 175 -11.07 0.22 -1.79
CA HIS A 175 -12.19 0.90 -2.42
C HIS A 175 -12.88 1.86 -1.42
N GLY A 176 -13.43 2.96 -1.95
CA GLY A 176 -14.26 3.88 -1.17
C GLY A 176 -15.65 3.34 -0.84
N SER A 177 -16.55 4.24 -0.50
CA SER A 177 -17.92 3.92 -0.03
C SER A 177 -18.89 3.42 -1.11
N ALA A 178 -18.54 3.53 -2.39
CA ALA A 178 -19.34 3.11 -3.55
C ALA A 178 -20.83 3.52 -3.43
N PRO A 179 -21.15 4.84 -3.38
CA PRO A 179 -22.49 5.34 -3.06
C PRO A 179 -23.56 4.93 -4.08
N ASP A 180 -23.14 4.63 -5.31
CA ASP A 180 -23.98 4.14 -6.41
C ASP A 180 -24.55 2.74 -6.15
N ILE A 181 -23.90 1.92 -5.33
CA ILE A 181 -24.36 0.56 -4.96
C ILE A 181 -24.66 0.38 -3.47
N ALA A 182 -24.51 1.44 -2.67
CA ALA A 182 -24.80 1.42 -1.24
C ALA A 182 -26.24 0.95 -0.96
N GLY A 183 -26.40 0.02 -0.02
CA GLY A 183 -27.69 -0.56 0.36
C GLY A 183 -28.29 -1.57 -0.64
N LYS A 184 -27.60 -1.88 -1.75
CA LYS A 184 -28.15 -2.77 -2.80
C LYS A 184 -27.71 -4.23 -2.69
N ASN A 185 -26.84 -4.58 -1.73
CA ASN A 185 -26.27 -5.94 -1.59
C ASN A 185 -25.48 -6.40 -2.83
N LEU A 186 -24.80 -5.48 -3.52
CA LEU A 186 -24.07 -5.73 -4.77
C LEU A 186 -22.54 -5.60 -4.64
N ALA A 187 -22.04 -5.11 -3.51
CA ALA A 187 -20.61 -4.86 -3.32
C ALA A 187 -19.83 -6.17 -3.26
N ASN A 188 -18.62 -6.18 -3.83
CA ASN A 188 -17.69 -7.28 -3.69
C ASN A 188 -16.98 -7.21 -2.33
N PRO A 189 -17.15 -8.20 -1.42
CA PRO A 189 -16.51 -8.15 -0.11
C PRO A 189 -15.06 -8.64 -0.13
N THR A 190 -14.52 -9.04 -1.29
CA THR A 190 -13.20 -9.68 -1.41
C THR A 190 -12.08 -8.82 -0.83
N ALA A 191 -11.98 -7.55 -1.20
CA ALA A 191 -10.96 -6.64 -0.68
C ALA A 191 -10.97 -6.60 0.85
N LEU A 192 -12.13 -6.36 1.47
CA LEU A 192 -12.27 -6.29 2.92
C LEU A 192 -11.90 -7.62 3.62
N LEU A 193 -12.32 -8.75 3.05
CA LEU A 193 -12.01 -10.07 3.59
C LEU A 193 -10.51 -10.40 3.50
N LEU A 194 -9.87 -10.08 2.38
CA LEU A 194 -8.43 -10.24 2.22
C LEU A 194 -7.64 -9.30 3.14
N SER A 195 -8.17 -8.12 3.46
CA SER A 195 -7.56 -7.25 4.47
C SER A 195 -7.69 -7.83 5.87
N ALA A 196 -8.82 -8.46 6.19
CA ALA A 196 -8.97 -9.21 7.43
C ALA A 196 -8.00 -10.41 7.49
N VAL A 197 -7.70 -11.04 6.35
CA VAL A 197 -6.62 -12.05 6.25
C VAL A 197 -5.27 -11.45 6.61
N SER A 198 -4.90 -10.29 6.07
CA SER A 198 -3.66 -9.57 6.45
C SER A 198 -3.62 -9.26 7.96
N MET A 199 -4.73 -8.80 8.53
CA MET A 199 -4.85 -8.58 9.97
C MET A 199 -4.65 -9.88 10.78
N LEU A 200 -5.23 -11.00 10.34
CA LEU A 200 -5.03 -12.29 11.00
C LEU A 200 -3.57 -12.73 10.95
N ARG A 201 -2.86 -12.49 9.85
CA ARG A 201 -1.41 -12.74 9.76
C ARG A 201 -0.63 -11.87 10.73
N HIS A 202 -0.99 -10.59 10.85
CA HIS A 202 -0.40 -9.66 11.83
C HIS A 202 -0.63 -10.12 13.29
N LEU A 203 -1.76 -10.76 13.57
CA LEU A 203 -2.08 -11.38 14.86
C LEU A 203 -1.49 -12.79 15.05
N GLU A 204 -0.62 -13.24 14.14
CA GLU A 204 -0.01 -14.57 14.11
C GLU A 204 -1.03 -15.74 14.01
N LEU A 205 -2.25 -15.45 13.55
CA LEU A 205 -3.32 -16.44 13.33
C LEU A 205 -3.27 -17.02 11.91
N ASN A 206 -2.08 -17.45 11.47
CA ASN A 206 -1.79 -17.87 10.10
C ASN A 206 -2.71 -18.97 9.59
N ASP A 207 -2.98 -20.01 10.39
CA ASP A 207 -3.88 -21.11 9.99
C ASP A 207 -5.30 -20.64 9.66
N LYS A 208 -5.78 -19.59 10.33
CA LYS A 208 -7.11 -19.01 10.06
C LYS A 208 -7.08 -18.13 8.82
N ALA A 209 -6.00 -17.36 8.69
CA ALA A 209 -5.75 -16.52 7.52
C ALA A 209 -5.73 -17.37 6.24
N ASP A 210 -4.99 -18.48 6.25
CA ASP A 210 -4.86 -19.39 5.11
C ASP A 210 -6.21 -20.02 4.73
N LYS A 211 -6.97 -20.54 5.71
CA LYS A 211 -8.32 -21.10 5.46
C LYS A 211 -9.27 -20.10 4.80
N ILE A 212 -9.31 -18.87 5.31
CA ILE A 212 -10.18 -17.82 4.79
C ILE A 212 -9.71 -17.40 3.39
N GLN A 213 -8.41 -17.21 3.19
CA GLN A 213 -7.84 -16.88 1.89
C GLN A 213 -8.16 -17.95 0.85
N ASP A 214 -7.96 -19.22 1.18
CA ASP A 214 -8.24 -20.34 0.28
C ASP A 214 -9.74 -20.44 -0.05
N ALA A 215 -10.62 -20.24 0.93
CA ALA A 215 -12.07 -20.21 0.69
C ALA A 215 -12.50 -19.08 -0.26
N ILE A 216 -11.92 -17.88 -0.11
CA ILE A 216 -12.14 -16.75 -1.03
C ILE A 216 -11.67 -17.10 -2.44
N LEU A 217 -10.43 -17.58 -2.58
CA LEU A 217 -9.84 -17.93 -3.88
C LEU A 217 -10.61 -19.06 -4.58
N ASN A 218 -11.04 -20.09 -3.83
CA ASN A 218 -11.84 -21.19 -4.37
C ASN A 218 -13.23 -20.70 -4.83
N THR A 219 -13.87 -19.80 -4.09
CA THR A 219 -15.15 -19.21 -4.48
C THR A 219 -15.03 -18.42 -5.79
N ILE A 220 -13.98 -17.61 -5.92
CA ILE A 220 -13.71 -16.83 -7.14
C ILE A 220 -13.37 -17.77 -8.30
N ALA A 221 -12.51 -18.77 -8.08
CA ALA A 221 -12.09 -19.73 -9.08
C ALA A 221 -13.26 -20.58 -9.61
N GLY A 222 -14.19 -20.97 -8.73
CA GLY A 222 -15.39 -21.72 -9.09
C GLY A 222 -16.35 -20.98 -10.02
N GLY A 223 -16.25 -19.65 -10.12
CA GLY A 223 -16.96 -18.82 -11.11
C GLY A 223 -18.46 -18.63 -10.88
N LYS A 224 -19.12 -19.55 -10.17
CA LYS A 224 -20.57 -19.57 -9.96
C LYS A 224 -21.09 -18.39 -9.15
N TYR A 225 -20.37 -17.98 -8.11
CA TYR A 225 -20.84 -17.01 -7.12
C TYR A 225 -20.25 -15.61 -7.27
N ARG A 226 -19.62 -15.29 -8.42
CA ARG A 226 -18.97 -14.00 -8.64
C ARG A 226 -19.96 -12.82 -8.56
N THR A 227 -19.51 -11.72 -7.98
CA THR A 227 -20.18 -10.42 -8.00
C THR A 227 -20.04 -9.74 -9.36
N ALA A 228 -20.79 -8.66 -9.58
CA ALA A 228 -20.91 -8.00 -10.89
C ALA A 228 -19.58 -7.43 -11.44
N ASP A 229 -18.74 -6.89 -10.57
CA ASP A 229 -17.39 -6.39 -10.90
C ASP A 229 -16.44 -7.50 -11.38
N LEU A 230 -16.69 -8.75 -10.97
CA LEU A 230 -16.01 -9.96 -11.43
C LEU A 230 -16.71 -10.63 -12.62
N GLY A 231 -17.70 -9.97 -13.22
CA GLY A 231 -18.47 -10.48 -14.37
C GLY A 231 -19.55 -11.50 -14.01
N GLY A 232 -19.91 -11.64 -12.73
CA GLY A 232 -21.00 -12.50 -12.29
C GLY A 232 -22.30 -11.74 -12.01
N THR A 233 -23.25 -12.39 -11.35
CA THR A 233 -24.57 -11.85 -11.02
C THR A 233 -24.97 -12.04 -9.56
N SER A 234 -24.05 -12.57 -8.74
CA SER A 234 -24.33 -12.88 -7.34
C SER A 234 -24.31 -11.64 -6.47
N SER A 235 -25.10 -11.65 -5.40
CA SER A 235 -25.09 -10.61 -4.37
C SER A 235 -23.88 -10.76 -3.43
N THR A 236 -23.61 -9.72 -2.63
CA THR A 236 -22.61 -9.79 -1.54
C THR A 236 -22.91 -10.96 -0.59
N THR A 237 -24.21 -11.17 -0.30
CA THR A 237 -24.68 -12.26 0.57
C THR A 237 -24.42 -13.64 -0.04
N ASP A 238 -24.72 -13.83 -1.33
CA ASP A 238 -24.51 -15.11 -2.02
C ASP A 238 -23.02 -15.48 -2.06
N PHE A 239 -22.17 -14.51 -2.39
CA PHE A 239 -20.72 -14.69 -2.41
C PHE A 239 -20.18 -15.02 -1.01
N THR A 240 -20.62 -14.30 0.02
CA THR A 240 -20.22 -14.56 1.41
C THR A 240 -20.64 -15.95 1.86
N LYS A 241 -21.86 -16.38 1.53
CA LYS A 241 -22.34 -17.73 1.86
C LYS A 241 -21.50 -18.80 1.18
N ALA A 242 -21.16 -18.62 -0.10
CA ALA A 242 -20.31 -19.56 -0.82
C ALA A 242 -18.91 -19.68 -0.18
N ILE A 243 -18.34 -18.59 0.31
CA ILE A 243 -17.08 -18.62 1.09
C ILE A 243 -17.26 -19.45 2.36
N CYS A 244 -18.33 -19.22 3.13
CA CYS A 244 -18.60 -19.98 4.35
C CYS A 244 -18.78 -21.49 4.07
N ASP A 245 -19.36 -21.86 2.92
CA ASP A 245 -19.51 -23.26 2.51
C ASP A 245 -18.15 -23.93 2.17
N HIS A 246 -17.10 -23.14 1.93
CA HIS A 246 -15.73 -23.58 1.65
C HIS A 246 -14.80 -23.63 2.89
N LEU A 247 -15.26 -23.17 4.07
CA LEU A 247 -14.50 -23.17 5.33
C LEU A 247 -14.64 -24.50 6.09
#